data_AF-A0A3L6JDK9-F1
#
_entry.id   AF-A0A3L6JDK9-F1
#
_cell.length_a   1.000
_cell.length_b   1.000
_cell.length_c   1.000
_cell.angle_alpha   90.00
_cell.angle_beta   90.00
_cell.angle_gamma   90.00
#
_symmetry.space_group_name_H-M   'P 1'
#
loop_
_entity.id
_entity.type
_entity.pdbx_description
1 polymer ?
#
loop_
_entity_poly.entity_id
_entity_poly.type
_entity_poly.pdbx_seq_one_letter_code
_entity_poly.pdbx_strand_id
1 'polypeptide(L)'
;FSNLDAQTRNYLQEEFLRIWQETGSTVIFVSHNVDEAVFMSDRIFMLSNAPARIIEEYVIDLPRPRDRTSPTCSSYRARILELLKVEQEKAMRARYG
;
A
#
# COMPACT_ATOMS: atom_id res chain seq x y z
N PHE A 1 -2.88 9.13 -4.93
CA PHE A 1 -3.75 10.28 -4.60
C PHE A 1 -3.03 11.29 -3.68
N SER A 2 -1.88 11.82 -4.09
CA SER A 2 -0.98 12.55 -3.17
C SER A 2 -1.33 14.03 -2.93
N ASN A 3 -2.05 14.66 -3.86
CA ASN A 3 -2.34 16.10 -3.83
C ASN A 3 -3.78 16.43 -3.39
N LEU A 4 -4.49 15.45 -2.83
CA LEU A 4 -5.86 15.60 -2.34
C LEU A 4 -5.89 15.57 -0.82
N ASP A 5 -6.86 16.25 -0.23
CA ASP A 5 -7.15 16.10 1.20
C ASP A 5 -7.62 14.67 1.51
N ALA A 6 -7.56 14.31 2.79
CA ALA A 6 -7.83 12.93 3.21
C ALA A 6 -9.27 12.48 2.92
N GLN A 7 -10.26 13.36 3.05
CA GLN A 7 -11.67 12.99 2.84
C GLN A 7 -11.94 12.74 1.36
N THR A 8 -11.54 13.69 0.50
CA THR A 8 -11.70 13.56 -0.95
C THR A 8 -10.95 12.34 -1.49
N ARG A 9 -9.73 12.09 -0.99
CA ARG A 9 -8.96 10.89 -1.36
C ARG A 9 -9.70 9.61 -0.99
N ASN A 10 -10.21 9.49 0.23
CA ASN A 10 -10.87 8.27 0.68
C ASN A 10 -12.12 7.98 -0.14
N TYR A 11 -12.93 9.01 -0.40
CA TYR A 11 -14.10 8.92 -1.27
C TYR A 11 -13.73 8.40 -2.66
N LEU A 12 -12.73 9.00 -3.32
CA LEU A 12 -12.32 8.56 -4.65
C LEU A 12 -11.74 7.15 -4.67
N GLN A 13 -11.09 6.71 -3.60
CA GLN A 13 -10.59 5.33 -3.47
C GLN A 13 -11.74 4.32 -3.35
N GLU A 14 -12.80 4.67 -2.63
CA GLU A 14 -14.03 3.86 -2.56
C GLU A 14 -14.74 3.78 -3.92
N GLU A 15 -14.93 4.92 -4.59
CA GLU A 15 -15.52 4.98 -5.93
C GLU A 15 -14.70 4.17 -6.94
N PHE A 16 -13.37 4.30 -6.87
CA PHE A 16 -12.46 3.51 -7.70
C PHE A 16 -12.66 2.00 -7.49
N LEU A 17 -12.71 1.55 -6.24
CA LEU A 17 -12.89 0.13 -5.92
C LEU A 17 -14.24 -0.40 -6.40
N ARG A 18 -15.31 0.40 -6.33
CA ARG A 18 -16.61 0.02 -6.86
C ARG A 18 -16.55 -0.22 -8.36
N ILE A 19 -16.03 0.74 -9.13
CA ILE A 19 -15.89 0.63 -10.59
C ILE A 19 -14.96 -0.54 -10.97
N TRP A 20 -13.87 -0.72 -10.24
CA TRP A 20 -12.95 -1.82 -10.46
C TRP A 20 -13.63 -3.19 -10.27
N GLN A 21 -14.45 -3.35 -9.23
CA GLN A 21 -15.23 -4.58 -9.00
C GLN A 21 -16.26 -4.83 -10.10
N GLU A 22 -16.90 -3.79 -10.62
CA GLU A 22 -17.86 -3.89 -11.73
C GLU A 22 -17.19 -4.25 -13.06
N THR A 23 -15.97 -3.74 -13.30
CA THR A 23 -15.27 -3.94 -14.57
C THR A 23 -14.43 -5.22 -14.62
N GLY A 24 -13.99 -5.76 -13.48
CA GLY A 24 -13.12 -6.93 -13.42
C GLY A 24 -11.72 -6.72 -14.03
N SER A 25 -11.29 -5.46 -14.16
CA SER A 25 -10.02 -5.11 -14.80
C SER A 25 -8.82 -5.51 -13.93
N THR A 26 -7.66 -5.79 -14.53
CA THR A 26 -6.39 -5.87 -13.77
C THR A 26 -5.79 -4.47 -13.63
N VAL A 27 -5.47 -4.06 -12.41
CA VAL A 27 -4.94 -2.71 -12.10
C VAL A 27 -3.67 -2.82 -11.26
N ILE A 28 -2.66 -1.99 -11.60
CA ILE A 28 -1.43 -1.83 -10.83
C ILE A 28 -1.38 -0.40 -10.30
N PHE A 29 -1.26 -0.25 -8.98
CA PHE A 29 -1.02 1.03 -8.33
C PHE A 29 0.40 1.14 -7.81
N VAL A 30 1.01 2.30 -8.02
CA VAL A 30 2.28 2.68 -7.37
C VAL A 30 1.94 3.77 -6.35
N SER A 31 2.12 3.47 -5.07
CA SER A 31 1.80 4.39 -3.97
C SER A 31 2.93 4.42 -2.94
N HIS A 32 3.13 5.58 -2.33
CA HIS A 32 3.98 5.75 -1.15
C HIS A 32 3.16 5.73 0.15
N ASN A 33 1.85 5.56 0.08
CA ASN A 33 0.97 5.51 1.24
C ASN A 33 0.57 4.06 1.56
N VAL A 34 1.09 3.53 2.66
CA VAL A 34 0.81 2.16 3.12
C VAL A 34 -0.68 1.94 3.40
N ASP A 35 -1.37 2.95 3.92
CA ASP A 35 -2.79 2.86 4.24
C ASP A 35 -3.63 2.65 2.98
N GLU A 36 -3.33 3.40 1.91
CA GLU A 36 -3.94 3.24 0.59
C GLU A 36 -3.62 1.86 -0.02
N ALA A 37 -2.36 1.43 0.07
CA ALA A 37 -1.94 0.14 -0.48
C ALA A 37 -2.70 -1.02 0.17
N VAL A 38 -2.81 -1.04 1.51
CA VAL A 38 -3.57 -2.05 2.26
C VAL A 38 -5.07 -1.95 2.01
N PHE A 39 -5.61 -0.74 1.86
CA PHE A 39 -7.04 -0.56 1.61
C PHE A 39 -7.47 -1.09 0.24
N MET A 40 -6.70 -0.80 -0.83
CA MET A 40 -7.16 -1.06 -2.20
C MET A 40 -6.67 -2.40 -2.78
N SER A 41 -5.53 -2.92 -2.34
CA SER A 41 -4.81 -3.96 -3.11
C SER A 41 -5.11 -5.37 -2.64
N ASP A 42 -5.15 -6.35 -3.56
CA ASP A 42 -5.14 -7.77 -3.20
C ASP A 42 -3.72 -8.26 -2.89
N ARG A 43 -2.73 -7.70 -3.58
CA ARG A 43 -1.32 -8.03 -3.45
C ARG A 43 -0.51 -6.74 -3.40
N ILE A 44 0.46 -6.68 -2.50
CA ILE A 44 1.39 -5.55 -2.38
C ILE A 44 2.80 -6.08 -2.55
N PHE A 45 3.50 -5.56 -3.56
CA PHE A 45 4.92 -5.85 -3.77
C PHE A 45 5.75 -4.70 -3.24
N MET A 46 6.65 -4.98 -2.31
CA MET A 46 7.60 -3.99 -1.83
C MET A 46 8.87 -4.03 -2.69
N LEU A 47 9.32 -2.84 -3.10
CA LEU A 47 10.55 -2.68 -3.85
C LEU A 47 11.68 -2.19 -2.94
N SER A 48 12.87 -2.75 -3.09
CA SER A 48 14.09 -2.24 -2.47
C SER A 48 14.48 -0.86 -3.01
N ASN A 49 15.46 -0.24 -2.36
CA ASN A 49 16.19 0.89 -2.92
C ASN A 49 16.88 0.52 -4.24
N ALA A 50 17.30 1.55 -4.98
CA ALA A 50 17.99 1.39 -6.25
C ALA A 50 19.35 0.66 -6.08
N PRO A 51 19.66 -0.34 -6.93
CA PRO A 51 18.82 -0.90 -8.00
C PRO A 51 17.63 -1.72 -7.45
N ALA A 52 16.41 -1.41 -7.93
CA ALA A 52 15.18 -1.98 -7.36
C ALA A 52 15.05 -3.49 -7.60
N ARG A 53 14.59 -4.19 -6.56
CA ARG A 53 14.23 -5.61 -6.53
C ARG A 53 12.94 -5.76 -5.73
N ILE A 54 12.12 -6.75 -6.04
CA ILE A 54 11.02 -7.14 -5.15
C ILE A 54 11.65 -7.81 -3.93
N ILE A 55 11.33 -7.30 -2.74
CA ILE A 55 11.88 -7.81 -1.48
C ILE A 55 10.85 -8.51 -0.62
N GLU A 56 9.57 -8.23 -0.84
CA GLU A 56 8.47 -8.87 -0.11
C GLU A 56 7.18 -8.78 -0.92
N GLU A 57 6.34 -9.80 -0.77
CA GLU A 57 4.97 -9.81 -1.27
C GLU A 57 4.01 -9.98 -0.10
N TYR A 58 3.04 -9.08 0.03
CA TYR A 58 1.93 -9.22 0.96
C TYR A 58 0.65 -9.57 0.21
N VAL A 59 0.09 -10.75 0.48
CA VAL A 59 -1.28 -11.10 0.08
C VAL A 59 -2.24 -10.54 1.13
N ILE A 60 -3.14 -9.65 0.72
CA ILE A 60 -4.11 -9.00 1.60
C ILE A 60 -5.41 -9.79 1.57
N ASP A 61 -5.45 -10.87 2.36
CA ASP A 61 -6.62 -11.73 2.50
C ASP A 61 -7.65 -11.10 3.45
N LEU A 62 -8.24 -9.99 2.99
CA LEU A 62 -9.30 -9.27 3.69
C LEU A 62 -10.45 -8.97 2.71
N PRO A 63 -11.70 -9.30 3.07
CA PRO A 63 -12.84 -9.02 2.22
C PRO A 63 -13.03 -7.51 2.02
N ARG A 64 -13.62 -7.13 0.88
CA ARG A 64 -14.02 -5.74 0.60
C ARG A 64 -15.52 -5.56 0.89
N PRO A 65 -15.97 -4.39 1.37
CA PRO A 65 -15.17 -3.21 1.71
C PRO A 65 -14.34 -3.40 2.99
N ARG A 66 -13.13 -2.84 3.02
CA ARG A 66 -12.23 -2.96 4.17
C ARG A 66 -12.44 -1.78 5.12
N ASP A 67 -12.46 -2.07 6.42
CA ASP A 67 -12.35 -1.04 7.43
C ASP A 67 -10.87 -0.73 7.71
N ARG A 68 -10.43 0.48 7.38
CA ARG A 68 -9.04 0.95 7.60
C ARG A 68 -8.63 0.91 9.07
N THR A 69 -9.60 1.07 9.97
CA THR A 69 -9.40 1.11 11.42
C THR A 69 -9.46 -0.27 12.06
N SER A 70 -9.82 -1.31 11.30
CA SER A 70 -9.88 -2.67 11.82
C SER A 70 -8.50 -3.15 12.30
N PRO A 71 -8.45 -4.00 13.34
CA PRO A 71 -7.21 -4.56 13.84
C PRO A 71 -6.43 -5.34 12.76
N THR A 72 -7.12 -6.01 11.85
CA THR A 72 -6.51 -6.78 10.76
C THR A 72 -5.83 -5.89 9.72
N CYS A 73 -6.50 -4.82 9.25
CA CYS A 73 -5.87 -3.80 8.41
C CYS A 73 -4.66 -3.16 9.11
N SER A 74 -4.82 -2.83 10.40
CA SER A 74 -3.74 -2.25 11.21
C SER A 74 -2.53 -3.17 11.32
N SER A 75 -2.75 -4.49 11.42
CA SER A 75 -1.67 -5.49 11.44
C SER A 75 -0.88 -5.53 10.13
N TYR A 76 -1.55 -5.52 8.97
CA TYR A 76 -0.86 -5.44 7.67
C TYR A 76 -0.06 -4.14 7.55
N ARG A 77 -0.64 -3.01 7.93
CA ARG A 77 0.04 -1.71 7.90
C ARG A 77 1.29 -1.73 8.77
N ALA A 78 1.22 -2.29 9.99
CA ALA A 78 2.35 -2.38 10.89
C ALA A 78 3.50 -3.20 10.27
N ARG A 79 3.20 -4.39 9.73
CA ARG A 79 4.20 -5.26 9.08
C ARG A 79 4.89 -4.60 7.89
N ILE A 80 4.13 -3.88 7.06
CA ILE A 80 4.65 -3.18 5.88
C ILE A 80 5.52 -1.99 6.32
N LEU A 81 5.07 -1.20 7.30
CA LEU A 81 5.83 -0.06 7.82
C LEU A 81 7.15 -0.49 8.48
N GLU A 82 7.16 -1.63 9.17
CA GLU A 82 8.36 -2.19 9.77
C GLU A 82 9.42 -2.51 8.70
N LEU A 83 9.04 -3.20 7.62
CA LEU A 83 9.97 -3.52 6.53
C LEU A 83 10.43 -2.25 5.79
N LEU A 84 9.52 -1.30 5.53
CA LEU A 84 9.88 -0.01 4.92
C LEU A 84 10.91 0.75 5.76
N LYS A 85 10.77 0.74 7.09
CA LYS A 85 11.74 1.39 7.98
C LYS A 85 13.13 0.79 7.82
N VAL A 86 13.23 -0.55 7.80
CA VAL A 86 14.50 -1.26 7.59
C VAL A 86 15.13 -0.87 6.24
N GLU A 87 14.34 -0.81 5.17
CA GLU A 87 14.84 -0.41 3.86
C GLU A 87 15.26 1.06 3.80
N GLN A 88 14.54 1.96 4.45
CA GLN A 88 14.93 3.37 4.54
C GLN A 88 16.24 3.56 5.30
N GLU A 89 16.44 2.83 6.40
CA GLU A 89 17.70 2.86 7.15
C GLU A 89 18.88 2.35 6.31
N LYS A 90 18.71 1.26 5.56
CA LYS A 90 19.73 0.77 4.61
C LYS A 90 20.06 1.82 3.55
N ALA A 91 19.03 2.47 2.98
CA ALA A 91 19.20 3.54 2.00
C ALA A 91 20.03 4.70 2.55
N MET A 92 19.68 5.13 3.77
CA MET A 92 20.34 6.24 4.45
C MET A 92 21.81 5.92 4.72
N ARG A 93 22.10 4.72 5.25
CA ARG A 93 23.48 4.27 5.49
C ARG A 93 24.30 4.20 4.21
N ALA A 94 23.75 3.67 3.12
CA ALA A 94 24.46 3.59 1.84
C ALA A 94 24.72 4.96 1.17
N ARG A 95 23.92 5.99 1.50
CA ARG A 95 24.07 7.34 0.95
C ARG A 95 24.99 8.25 1.76
N TYR A 96 25.11 8.01 3.06
CA TYR A 96 25.82 8.91 4.00
C TYR A 96 26.95 8.24 4.78
N GLY A 97 27.20 6.94 4.59
CA GLY A 97 28.35 6.21 5.11
C GLY A 97 29.37 5.95 4.02
#